data_AF-A0A3S5DLN3-F1
#
_entry.id   AF-A0A3S5DLN3-F1
#
_cell.length_a   1.000
_cell.length_b   1.000
_cell.length_c   1.000
_cell.angle_alpha   90.00
_cell.angle_beta   90.00
_cell.angle_gamma   90.00
#
_symmetry.space_group_name_H-M   'P 1'
#
loop_
_entity.id
_entity.type
_entity.pdbx_description
1 polymer ?
#
loop_
_entity_poly.entity_id
_entity_poly.type
_entity_poly.pdbx_seq_one_letter_code
_entity_poly.pdbx_strand_id
1 'polypeptide(L)'
;MSYLQYPRLAFSGLFQSDVSTVNNDPRHFDNATFEERFQDPRYQPPVQEDAGGAKISINNGWWNPWGTGIFGLKNCVVQSALGPDGQECLSSGEDAAIGLFVGNADDQPSGKMVDLDPDWQLASCIYGQVITLRAANGQVLMRGQYAPNPFRDLWFNRVGNIHGDSAASAIWQTQLTNVEWNLDKINSPVLQALKTICEQQGNILSLRLTTYGYDDALGESFFSYGILLGAIGPAYQTEPQSFILGRRFIPANNLLPSTAYQPEDYFPNVGWFSAQVVANEQTKSSTLYVDLSNALPLVYQPAQPGRTARPTGRPARRKRPMWPISPAAAAAAILRRPRKATASSCGNSR
;
A
#
# COMPACT_ATOMS: atom_id res chain seq x y z
N MET A 1 18.08 -12.94 6.10
CA MET A 1 16.64 -13.09 5.83
C MET A 1 16.39 -14.18 4.83
N SER A 2 15.60 -15.15 5.25
CA SER A 2 15.30 -16.37 4.52
C SER A 2 13.86 -16.41 3.99
N TYR A 3 13.17 -15.27 3.82
CA TYR A 3 11.83 -15.28 3.19
C TYR A 3 11.81 -15.91 1.79
N LEU A 4 12.96 -15.95 1.11
CA LEU A 4 13.11 -16.63 -0.16
C LEU A 4 13.15 -18.16 -0.01
N GLN A 5 13.61 -18.67 1.13
CA GLN A 5 13.65 -20.10 1.43
C GLN A 5 12.26 -20.65 1.75
N TYR A 6 12.19 -21.96 1.90
CA TYR A 6 10.96 -22.70 2.15
C TYR A 6 10.80 -23.05 3.63
N PRO A 7 9.56 -23.21 4.11
CA PRO A 7 8.27 -22.87 3.48
C PRO A 7 8.04 -21.36 3.39
N ARG A 8 7.22 -20.86 2.45
CA ARG A 8 6.88 -19.41 2.38
C ARG A 8 5.48 -19.14 1.85
N LEU A 9 4.91 -18.01 2.25
CA LEU A 9 3.67 -17.44 1.71
C LEU A 9 3.99 -16.27 0.79
N ALA A 10 3.26 -16.15 -0.31
CA ALA A 10 3.22 -14.94 -1.14
C ALA A 10 1.80 -14.37 -1.13
N PHE A 11 1.68 -13.07 -0.88
CA PHE A 11 0.40 -12.37 -0.81
C PHE A 11 0.43 -11.09 -1.63
N SER A 12 -0.74 -10.64 -2.05
CA SER A 12 -0.89 -9.37 -2.75
C SER A 12 -2.19 -8.67 -2.37
N GLY A 13 -2.21 -7.37 -2.54
CA GLY A 13 -3.36 -6.51 -2.27
C GLY A 13 -2.95 -5.05 -2.39
N LEU A 14 -3.50 -4.23 -1.52
CA LEU A 14 -3.22 -2.80 -1.47
C LEU A 14 -2.45 -2.44 -0.20
N PHE A 15 -1.60 -1.43 -0.29
CA PHE A 15 -1.16 -0.68 0.88
C PHE A 15 -1.83 0.69 0.87
N GLN A 16 -2.01 1.26 2.05
CA GLN A 16 -2.30 2.66 2.27
C GLN A 16 -1.03 3.30 2.83
N SER A 17 -0.66 4.46 2.31
CA SER A 17 0.34 5.36 2.88
C SER A 17 -0.28 6.75 2.95
N ASP A 18 -0.81 7.10 4.13
CA ASP A 18 -1.47 8.38 4.38
C ASP A 18 -0.49 9.34 5.07
N VAL A 19 0.67 9.54 4.46
CA VAL A 19 1.74 10.39 5.03
C VAL A 19 1.31 11.86 5.05
N SER A 20 1.60 12.54 6.16
CA SER A 20 1.55 14.00 6.15
C SER A 20 2.67 14.51 5.27
N THR A 21 2.42 15.56 4.50
CA THR A 21 3.42 16.21 3.66
C THR A 21 3.71 17.63 4.10
N VAL A 22 2.97 18.16 5.08
CA VAL A 22 3.31 19.45 5.70
C VAL A 22 4.62 19.37 6.46
N ASN A 23 4.99 18.21 7.00
CA ASN A 23 6.23 18.00 7.73
C ASN A 23 7.44 17.65 6.84
N ASN A 24 7.30 17.66 5.51
CA ASN A 24 8.43 17.47 4.58
C ASN A 24 9.30 18.71 4.45
N ASP A 25 8.87 19.84 5.00
CA ASP A 25 9.60 21.11 4.97
C ASP A 25 10.07 21.46 6.39
N PRO A 26 11.40 21.52 6.64
CA PRO A 26 11.94 21.90 7.94
C PRO A 26 11.41 23.26 8.47
N ARG A 27 10.98 24.16 7.57
CA ARG A 27 10.43 25.48 7.94
C ARG A 27 9.08 25.40 8.64
N HIS A 28 8.37 24.28 8.51
CA HIS A 28 7.05 24.09 9.11
C HIS A 28 7.10 23.57 10.56
N PHE A 29 8.29 23.33 11.13
CA PHE A 29 8.44 22.87 12.51
C PHE A 29 8.56 24.01 13.54
N ASP A 30 8.77 25.26 13.10
CA ASP A 30 8.79 26.43 13.97
C ASP A 30 7.41 27.08 14.07
N ASN A 31 6.79 26.96 15.24
CA ASN A 31 5.48 27.55 15.53
C ASN A 31 5.45 29.08 15.37
N ALA A 32 6.58 29.78 15.52
CA ALA A 32 6.63 31.24 15.37
C ALA A 32 6.49 31.69 13.91
N THR A 33 6.87 30.83 12.96
CA THR A 33 6.80 31.11 11.52
C THR A 33 5.79 30.24 10.79
N PHE A 34 5.07 29.37 11.51
CA PHE A 34 4.04 28.53 10.91
C PHE A 34 2.83 29.37 10.48
N GLU A 35 2.49 29.32 9.20
CA GLU A 35 1.33 29.99 8.63
C GLU A 35 0.18 28.99 8.43
N GLU A 36 -1.06 29.39 8.71
CA GLU A 36 -2.25 28.53 8.58
C GLU A 36 -2.37 27.91 7.18
N ARG A 37 -1.99 28.64 6.13
CA ARG A 37 -1.99 28.18 4.73
C ARG A 37 -1.11 26.94 4.49
N PHE A 38 -0.16 26.62 5.37
CA PHE A 38 0.61 25.37 5.26
C PHE A 38 -0.25 24.13 5.47
N GLN A 39 -1.45 24.26 6.05
CA GLN A 39 -2.41 23.16 6.15
C GLN A 39 -3.24 22.94 4.88
N ASP A 40 -3.15 23.84 3.90
CA ASP A 40 -3.88 23.71 2.65
C ASP A 40 -3.10 22.83 1.64
N PRO A 41 -3.80 22.03 0.81
CA PRO A 41 -3.14 21.33 -0.28
C PRO A 41 -2.48 22.30 -1.27
N ARG A 42 -1.33 21.90 -1.79
CA ARG A 42 -0.69 22.60 -2.90
C ARG A 42 -1.36 22.17 -4.21
N TYR A 43 -2.13 23.08 -4.81
CA TYR A 43 -2.69 22.86 -6.15
C TYR A 43 -1.64 23.08 -7.24
N GLN A 44 -1.73 22.30 -8.32
CA GLN A 44 -0.91 22.46 -9.53
C GLN A 44 -1.69 23.32 -10.56
N PRO A 45 -1.07 24.36 -11.18
CA PRO A 45 0.30 24.82 -10.96
C PRO A 45 0.44 25.57 -9.63
N PRO A 46 1.64 25.57 -9.01
CA PRO A 46 1.87 26.14 -7.68
C PRO A 46 2.01 27.67 -7.69
N VAL A 47 1.30 28.33 -8.62
CA VAL A 47 1.43 29.74 -8.92
C VAL A 47 0.06 30.38 -8.90
N GLN A 48 -0.13 31.38 -8.04
CA GLN A 48 -1.29 32.26 -8.07
C GLN A 48 -0.89 33.64 -8.58
N GLU A 49 -1.84 34.39 -9.13
CA GLU A 49 -1.64 35.81 -9.42
C GLU A 49 -2.02 36.63 -8.20
N ASP A 50 -1.14 37.52 -7.75
CA ASP A 50 -1.49 38.50 -6.72
C ASP A 50 -2.47 39.56 -7.26
N ALA A 51 -2.94 40.45 -6.40
CA ALA A 51 -3.86 41.53 -6.80
C ALA A 51 -3.28 42.49 -7.87
N GLY A 52 -1.97 42.46 -8.11
CA GLY A 52 -1.26 43.22 -9.14
C GLY A 52 -0.94 42.41 -10.41
N GLY A 53 -1.38 41.15 -10.51
CA GLY A 53 -1.11 40.27 -11.64
C GLY A 53 0.28 39.62 -11.63
N ALA A 54 1.05 39.74 -10.54
CA ALA A 54 2.34 39.07 -10.41
C ALA A 54 2.15 37.60 -10.03
N LYS A 55 2.87 36.72 -10.71
CA LYS A 55 2.89 35.28 -10.43
C LYS A 55 3.69 35.00 -9.16
N ILE A 56 2.99 34.64 -8.08
CA ILE A 56 3.58 34.22 -6.80
C ILE A 56 3.55 32.71 -6.67
N SER A 57 4.70 32.11 -6.34
CA SER A 57 4.73 30.69 -6.01
C SER A 57 4.22 30.49 -4.59
N ILE A 58 3.16 29.70 -4.44
CA ILE A 58 2.59 29.36 -3.15
C ILE A 58 3.00 27.92 -2.83
N ASN A 59 3.92 27.79 -1.87
CA ASN A 59 4.28 26.52 -1.27
C ASN A 59 3.43 26.35 0.00
N ASN A 60 2.27 25.70 -0.15
CA ASN A 60 1.48 25.19 0.98
C ASN A 60 1.98 23.79 1.40
N GLY A 61 1.27 23.05 2.23
CA GLY A 61 1.70 21.74 2.76
C GLY A 61 1.54 20.57 1.81
N TRP A 62 1.79 20.78 0.51
CA TRP A 62 1.91 19.74 -0.52
C TRP A 62 0.62 18.95 -0.75
N TRP A 63 0.69 17.70 -1.23
CA TRP A 63 -0.48 16.97 -1.74
C TRP A 63 -1.36 16.36 -0.63
N ASN A 64 -0.80 16.15 0.58
CA ASN A 64 -1.52 15.62 1.75
C ASN A 64 -1.05 16.28 3.07
N PRO A 65 -1.36 17.55 3.31
CA PRO A 65 -0.89 18.25 4.51
C PRO A 65 -1.45 17.63 5.80
N TRP A 66 -2.67 17.10 5.74
CA TRP A 66 -3.42 16.54 6.87
C TRP A 66 -3.28 15.02 7.01
N GLY A 67 -2.34 14.39 6.29
CA GLY A 67 -2.11 12.96 6.35
C GLY A 67 -1.88 12.48 7.78
N THR A 68 -2.49 11.37 8.15
CA THR A 68 -2.45 10.85 9.54
C THR A 68 -1.16 10.08 9.86
N GLY A 69 -0.30 9.86 8.86
CA GLY A 69 0.87 8.99 8.89
C GLY A 69 0.52 7.50 8.81
N ILE A 70 -0.74 7.09 8.62
CA ILE A 70 -1.12 5.67 8.64
C ILE A 70 -0.45 4.92 7.48
N PHE A 71 0.22 3.82 7.81
CA PHE A 71 0.51 2.75 6.87
C PHE A 71 -0.41 1.56 7.15
N GLY A 72 -1.08 1.04 6.12
CA GLY A 72 -2.05 -0.04 6.31
C GLY A 72 -2.08 -1.05 5.18
N LEU A 73 -2.21 -2.33 5.52
CA LEU A 73 -2.47 -3.39 4.55
C LEU A 73 -3.96 -3.54 4.31
N LYS A 74 -4.39 -3.56 3.04
CA LYS A 74 -5.80 -3.48 2.66
C LYS A 74 -6.09 -4.54 1.60
N ASN A 75 -7.05 -5.41 1.89
CA ASN A 75 -7.45 -6.52 1.01
C ASN A 75 -6.25 -7.38 0.54
N CYS A 76 -5.26 -7.57 1.42
CA CYS A 76 -4.11 -8.42 1.10
C CYS A 76 -4.47 -9.88 1.36
N VAL A 77 -4.26 -10.73 0.35
CA VAL A 77 -4.66 -12.13 0.36
C VAL A 77 -3.48 -13.00 -0.05
N VAL A 78 -3.28 -14.13 0.65
CA VAL A 78 -2.30 -15.14 0.27
C VAL A 78 -2.72 -15.75 -1.07
N GLN A 79 -1.87 -15.56 -2.09
CA GLN A 79 -2.12 -16.00 -3.47
C GLN A 79 -1.47 -17.34 -3.76
N SER A 80 -0.29 -17.58 -3.18
CA SER A 80 0.43 -18.83 -3.33
C SER A 80 1.29 -19.11 -2.10
N ALA A 81 1.71 -20.36 -1.98
CA ALA A 81 2.66 -20.79 -0.98
C ALA A 81 3.65 -21.80 -1.57
N LEU A 82 4.82 -21.90 -0.96
CA LEU A 82 5.71 -23.03 -1.17
C LEU A 82 5.80 -23.83 0.13
N GLY A 83 5.53 -25.13 0.02
CA GLY A 83 5.66 -26.11 1.10
C GLY A 83 7.10 -26.28 1.58
N PRO A 84 7.31 -27.01 2.68
CA PRO A 84 8.66 -27.24 3.25
C PRO A 84 9.61 -27.96 2.30
N ASP A 85 9.09 -28.70 1.33
CA ASP A 85 9.82 -29.38 0.25
C ASP A 85 9.97 -28.54 -1.02
N GLY A 86 9.41 -27.32 -1.03
CA GLY A 86 9.37 -26.44 -2.18
C GLY A 86 8.22 -26.70 -3.15
N GLN A 87 7.29 -27.62 -2.85
CA GLN A 87 6.10 -27.82 -3.65
C GLN A 87 5.24 -26.55 -3.65
N GLU A 88 4.81 -26.12 -4.84
CA GLU A 88 3.93 -24.96 -4.97
C GLU A 88 2.47 -25.32 -4.68
N CYS A 89 1.80 -24.46 -3.90
CA CYS A 89 0.37 -24.50 -3.64
C CYS A 89 -0.25 -23.20 -4.17
N LEU A 90 -1.25 -23.32 -5.04
CA LEU A 90 -1.92 -22.21 -5.74
C LEU A 90 -3.41 -22.13 -5.42
N SER A 91 -3.96 -23.12 -4.70
CA SER A 91 -5.37 -23.18 -4.36
C SER A 91 -5.63 -23.62 -2.92
N SER A 92 -6.76 -23.21 -2.37
CA SER A 92 -7.18 -23.58 -1.01
C SER A 92 -7.47 -25.07 -0.84
N GLY A 93 -7.63 -25.81 -1.95
CA GLY A 93 -7.73 -27.27 -1.95
C GLY A 93 -6.38 -27.98 -1.76
N GLU A 94 -5.26 -27.30 -2.06
CA GLU A 94 -3.90 -27.82 -1.86
C GLU A 94 -3.38 -27.49 -0.46
N ASP A 95 -3.60 -26.26 0.00
CA ASP A 95 -3.27 -25.83 1.36
C ASP A 95 -4.22 -24.72 1.83
N ALA A 96 -4.73 -24.83 3.06
CA ALA A 96 -5.69 -23.87 3.62
C ALA A 96 -5.10 -22.46 3.86
N ALA A 97 -3.79 -22.27 3.70
CA ALA A 97 -3.15 -20.97 3.74
C ALA A 97 -3.59 -20.07 2.57
N ILE A 98 -3.95 -20.65 1.42
CA ILE A 98 -4.34 -19.88 0.24
C ILE A 98 -5.72 -19.26 0.46
N GLY A 99 -5.82 -17.95 0.20
CA GLY A 99 -7.03 -17.17 0.46
C GLY A 99 -7.13 -16.56 1.86
N LEU A 100 -6.17 -16.82 2.76
CA LEU A 100 -6.10 -16.12 4.05
C LEU A 100 -5.76 -14.64 3.86
N PHE A 101 -6.28 -13.80 4.75
CA PHE A 101 -6.06 -12.36 4.73
C PHE A 101 -4.81 -11.97 5.53
N VAL A 102 -3.93 -11.18 4.93
CA VAL A 102 -2.81 -10.52 5.61
C VAL A 102 -3.23 -9.08 5.91
N GLY A 103 -3.08 -8.63 7.16
CA GLY A 103 -3.63 -7.34 7.58
C GLY A 103 -3.06 -6.79 8.87
N ASN A 104 -3.77 -5.82 9.46
CA ASN A 104 -3.18 -4.87 10.42
C ASN A 104 -3.35 -5.12 11.93
N ALA A 105 -3.81 -6.21 12.51
CA ALA A 105 -4.43 -6.15 13.86
C ALA A 105 -5.64 -5.19 13.94
N ASP A 106 -6.56 -5.50 14.83
CA ASP A 106 -7.89 -4.88 14.98
C ASP A 106 -8.12 -4.31 16.38
N ASP A 107 -7.19 -4.58 17.30
CA ASP A 107 -7.19 -4.17 18.70
C ASP A 107 -6.24 -2.98 18.99
N GLN A 108 -5.60 -2.43 17.96
CA GLN A 108 -4.71 -1.28 18.07
C GLN A 108 -4.69 -0.43 16.78
N PRO A 109 -4.23 0.83 16.85
CA PRO A 109 -4.01 1.64 15.66
C PRO A 109 -3.03 0.98 14.68
N SER A 110 -3.23 1.26 13.39
CA SER A 110 -2.28 0.85 12.34
C SER A 110 -0.92 1.54 12.50
N GLY A 111 0.11 0.95 11.89
CA GLY A 111 1.45 1.51 11.94
C GLY A 111 1.53 2.91 11.35
N LYS A 112 2.59 3.63 11.70
CA LYS A 112 2.87 4.96 11.18
C LYS A 112 4.10 4.94 10.28
N MET A 113 3.98 5.49 9.07
CA MET A 113 5.12 5.76 8.20
C MET A 113 5.64 7.16 8.48
N VAL A 114 6.96 7.25 8.69
CA VAL A 114 7.61 8.50 9.09
C VAL A 114 8.95 8.63 8.36
N ASP A 115 9.21 9.84 7.86
CA ASP A 115 10.54 10.33 7.56
C ASP A 115 11.12 10.92 8.84
N LEU A 116 12.12 10.25 9.42
CA LEU A 116 12.76 10.75 10.65
C LEU A 116 13.56 12.03 10.41
N ASP A 117 14.00 12.23 9.17
CA ASP A 117 14.75 13.39 8.73
C ASP A 117 14.00 14.04 7.56
N PRO A 118 13.45 15.25 7.71
CA PRO A 118 12.74 15.94 6.64
C PRO A 118 13.63 16.26 5.44
N ASP A 119 14.97 16.29 5.60
CA ASP A 119 15.92 16.47 4.51
C ASP A 119 16.31 15.13 3.84
N TRP A 120 15.98 13.98 4.47
CA TRP A 120 16.24 12.64 3.95
C TRP A 120 14.96 11.79 3.84
N GLN A 121 14.12 12.15 2.87
CA GLN A 121 12.84 11.49 2.56
C GLN A 121 13.00 10.16 1.78
N LEU A 122 14.22 9.63 1.68
CA LEU A 122 14.55 8.42 0.90
C LEU A 122 14.79 7.17 1.78
N ALA A 123 14.34 7.19 3.02
CA ALA A 123 14.46 6.08 3.97
C ALA A 123 13.30 6.01 4.98
N SER A 124 12.07 6.24 4.53
CA SER A 124 10.90 6.21 5.41
C SER A 124 10.77 4.86 6.13
N CYS A 125 10.45 4.93 7.41
CA CYS A 125 10.32 3.77 8.29
C CYS A 125 8.87 3.58 8.75
N ILE A 126 8.47 2.34 8.98
CA ILE A 126 7.16 1.99 9.55
C ILE A 126 7.34 1.63 11.03
N TYR A 127 6.56 2.27 11.91
CA TYR A 127 6.59 2.07 13.36
C TYR A 127 5.25 1.61 13.91
N GLY A 128 5.29 0.77 14.95
CA GLY A 128 4.09 0.34 15.70
C GLY A 128 3.16 -0.60 14.93
N GLN A 129 3.57 -1.10 13.76
CA GLN A 129 2.75 -2.00 12.95
C GLN A 129 2.71 -3.41 13.56
N VAL A 130 1.53 -4.02 13.55
CA VAL A 130 1.36 -5.45 13.81
C VAL A 130 0.77 -6.09 12.56
N ILE A 131 1.34 -7.21 12.15
CA ILE A 131 0.87 -8.00 11.02
C ILE A 131 0.08 -9.19 11.54
N THR A 132 -1.07 -9.43 10.93
CA THR A 132 -1.94 -10.57 11.23
C THR A 132 -2.21 -11.39 9.99
N LEU A 133 -2.29 -12.71 10.16
CA LEU A 133 -2.89 -13.62 9.20
C LEU A 133 -4.27 -14.04 9.71
N ARG A 134 -5.32 -13.92 8.90
CA ARG A 134 -6.71 -14.16 9.31
C ARG A 134 -7.44 -15.10 8.37
N ALA A 135 -8.27 -15.96 8.95
CA ALA A 135 -9.25 -16.73 8.21
C ALA A 135 -10.43 -15.84 7.76
N ALA A 136 -11.21 -16.32 6.79
CA ALA A 136 -12.38 -15.60 6.26
C ALA A 136 -13.46 -15.30 7.32
N ASN A 137 -13.48 -16.06 8.41
CA ASN A 137 -14.38 -15.84 9.55
C ASN A 137 -13.86 -14.77 10.55
N GLY A 138 -12.73 -14.12 10.25
CA GLY A 138 -12.10 -13.10 11.10
C GLY A 138 -11.15 -13.65 12.17
N GLN A 139 -11.05 -14.97 12.34
CA GLN A 139 -10.13 -15.57 13.31
C GLN A 139 -8.68 -15.19 12.97
N VAL A 140 -7.96 -14.63 13.95
CA VAL A 140 -6.52 -14.39 13.87
C VAL A 140 -5.78 -15.71 14.07
N LEU A 141 -5.05 -16.14 13.05
CA LEU A 141 -4.27 -17.38 13.01
C LEU A 141 -2.79 -17.15 13.30
N MET A 142 -2.28 -15.97 12.98
CA MET A 142 -0.94 -15.52 13.30
C MET A 142 -0.96 -14.03 13.61
N ARG A 143 -0.15 -13.60 14.58
CA ARG A 143 0.11 -12.20 14.90
C ARG A 143 1.62 -12.02 15.08
N GLY A 144 2.19 -10.95 14.56
CA GLY A 144 3.60 -10.61 14.76
C GLY A 144 3.85 -9.11 14.73
N GLN A 145 4.75 -8.64 15.60
CA GLN A 145 5.16 -7.24 15.66
C GLN A 145 6.16 -6.94 14.55
N TYR A 146 5.87 -5.93 13.73
CA TYR A 146 6.77 -5.46 12.69
C TYR A 146 7.98 -4.76 13.33
N ALA A 147 9.19 -5.26 13.08
CA ALA A 147 10.40 -4.56 13.49
C ALA A 147 10.63 -3.35 12.56
N PRO A 148 10.77 -2.11 13.08
CA PRO A 148 11.02 -0.95 12.24
C PRO A 148 12.30 -1.09 11.41
N ASN A 149 12.19 -0.83 10.11
CA ASN A 149 13.33 -0.79 9.20
C ASN A 149 12.99 0.17 8.03
N PRO A 150 13.93 1.00 7.55
CA PRO A 150 13.69 1.86 6.40
C PRO A 150 13.44 1.04 5.13
N PHE A 151 12.70 1.62 4.19
CA PHE A 151 12.68 1.05 2.85
C PHE A 151 14.06 1.11 2.20
N ARG A 152 14.24 0.26 1.19
CA ARG A 152 15.42 0.22 0.33
C ARG A 152 14.97 0.06 -1.13
N ASP A 153 15.93 0.24 -2.03
CA ASP A 153 15.76 -0.02 -3.45
C ASP A 153 14.60 0.79 -4.08
N LEU A 154 14.56 2.09 -3.77
CA LEU A 154 13.60 3.01 -4.38
C LEU A 154 13.83 3.05 -5.91
N TRP A 155 12.81 2.70 -6.67
CA TRP A 155 12.90 2.60 -8.13
C TRP A 155 11.75 3.34 -8.81
N PHE A 156 12.04 4.55 -9.30
CA PHE A 156 11.07 5.45 -9.95
C PHE A 156 10.56 5.00 -11.32
N ASN A 157 11.05 3.88 -11.85
CA ASN A 157 10.64 3.37 -13.17
C ASN A 157 9.93 2.02 -13.08
N ARG A 158 9.48 1.62 -11.89
CA ARG A 158 8.73 0.38 -11.70
C ARG A 158 7.46 0.38 -12.52
N VAL A 159 6.74 1.50 -12.49
CA VAL A 159 5.52 1.70 -13.27
C VAL A 159 5.84 2.56 -14.48
N GLY A 160 5.73 1.97 -15.67
CA GLY A 160 6.02 2.68 -16.91
C GLY A 160 5.03 3.82 -17.21
N ASN A 161 5.49 4.81 -17.97
CA ASN A 161 4.69 5.94 -18.50
C ASN A 161 4.09 6.91 -17.46
N ILE A 162 4.52 6.84 -16.20
CA ILE A 162 4.20 7.83 -15.16
C ILE A 162 5.50 8.27 -14.47
N HIS A 163 5.44 9.34 -13.65
CA HIS A 163 6.61 9.94 -13.01
C HIS A 163 6.35 10.19 -11.51
N GLY A 164 7.42 10.53 -10.78
CA GLY A 164 7.35 10.84 -9.36
C GLY A 164 6.96 9.63 -8.50
N ASP A 165 6.32 9.89 -7.37
CA ASP A 165 5.98 8.88 -6.37
C ASP A 165 5.04 7.81 -6.94
N SER A 166 4.14 8.18 -7.86
CA SER A 166 3.25 7.23 -8.52
C SER A 166 4.00 6.19 -9.36
N ALA A 167 5.15 6.56 -9.92
CA ALA A 167 6.00 5.67 -10.71
C ALA A 167 6.92 4.78 -9.88
N ALA A 168 7.10 5.16 -8.62
CA ALA A 168 8.08 4.57 -7.73
C ALA A 168 7.63 3.23 -7.16
N SER A 169 8.63 2.45 -6.77
CA SER A 169 8.49 1.31 -5.89
C SER A 169 9.52 1.33 -4.80
N ALA A 170 9.17 0.78 -3.65
CA ALA A 170 10.07 0.67 -2.52
C ALA A 170 9.94 -0.70 -1.87
N ILE A 171 10.97 -1.09 -1.14
CA ILE A 171 10.99 -2.39 -0.49
C ILE A 171 11.29 -2.27 0.99
N TRP A 172 10.40 -2.82 1.83
CA TRP A 172 10.70 -3.11 3.22
C TRP A 172 11.03 -4.59 3.37
N GLN A 173 12.22 -4.86 3.87
CA GLN A 173 12.62 -6.17 4.36
C GLN A 173 12.76 -6.07 5.86
N THR A 174 11.99 -6.84 6.62
CA THR A 174 12.08 -6.82 8.08
C THR A 174 11.76 -8.17 8.70
N GLN A 175 11.86 -8.24 10.02
CA GLN A 175 11.37 -9.34 10.84
C GLN A 175 9.99 -9.03 11.41
N LEU A 176 9.15 -10.06 11.48
CA LEU A 176 8.10 -10.13 12.48
C LEU A 176 8.71 -10.74 13.74
N THR A 177 8.46 -10.10 14.87
CA THR A 177 8.93 -10.53 16.20
C THR A 177 7.75 -10.83 17.10
N ASN A 178 8.00 -11.57 18.19
CA ASN A 178 6.95 -12.00 19.12
C ASN A 178 5.78 -12.65 18.38
N VAL A 179 6.10 -13.54 17.44
CA VAL A 179 5.09 -14.18 16.59
C VAL A 179 4.31 -15.20 17.40
N GLU A 180 2.99 -15.04 17.39
CA GLU A 180 2.02 -15.92 18.04
C GLU A 180 1.17 -16.63 16.99
N TRP A 181 0.76 -17.86 17.29
CA TRP A 181 0.02 -18.72 16.37
C TRP A 181 -1.23 -19.31 17.03
N ASN A 182 -2.30 -19.44 16.25
CA ASN A 182 -3.54 -20.13 16.61
C ASN A 182 -4.02 -20.95 15.41
N LEU A 183 -3.47 -22.17 15.28
CA LEU A 183 -3.70 -23.03 14.12
C LEU A 183 -4.66 -24.20 14.40
N ASP A 184 -5.30 -24.25 15.57
CA ASP A 184 -6.09 -25.41 16.03
C ASP A 184 -7.23 -25.83 15.09
N LYS A 185 -7.72 -24.90 14.26
CA LYS A 185 -8.89 -25.10 13.37
C LYS A 185 -8.56 -24.99 11.89
N ILE A 186 -7.27 -24.97 11.52
CA ILE A 186 -6.85 -24.88 10.13
C ILE A 186 -5.87 -26.00 9.79
N ASN A 187 -6.16 -26.71 8.70
CA ASN A 187 -5.26 -27.74 8.18
C ASN A 187 -4.38 -27.15 7.08
N SER A 188 -3.19 -26.70 7.46
CA SER A 188 -2.20 -26.14 6.54
C SER A 188 -0.81 -26.69 6.89
N PRO A 189 -0.31 -27.69 6.14
CA PRO A 189 1.07 -28.14 6.24
C PRO A 189 2.09 -27.00 6.09
N VAL A 190 1.82 -26.02 5.22
CA VAL A 190 2.68 -24.84 5.05
C VAL A 190 2.78 -24.04 6.35
N LEU A 191 1.63 -23.67 6.96
CA LEU A 191 1.63 -22.86 8.19
C LEU A 191 2.22 -23.62 9.36
N GLN A 192 2.00 -24.93 9.46
CA GLN A 192 2.60 -25.74 10.53
C GLN A 192 4.12 -25.84 10.41
N ALA A 193 4.64 -25.97 9.19
CA ALA A 193 6.08 -25.94 8.96
C ALA A 193 6.67 -24.54 9.27
N LEU A 194 6.01 -23.47 8.84
CA LEU A 194 6.42 -22.09 9.19
C LEU A 194 6.41 -21.85 10.70
N LYS A 195 5.36 -22.28 11.40
CA LYS A 195 5.24 -22.19 12.86
C LYS A 195 6.39 -22.91 13.55
N THR A 196 6.68 -24.14 13.14
CA THR A 196 7.75 -24.95 13.73
C THR A 196 9.11 -24.25 13.63
N ILE A 197 9.46 -23.72 12.46
CA ILE A 197 10.71 -22.98 12.28
C ILE A 197 10.70 -21.69 13.09
N CYS A 198 9.60 -20.94 13.06
CA CYS A 198 9.43 -19.70 13.82
C CYS A 198 9.73 -19.90 15.31
N GLU A 199 9.12 -20.92 15.93
CA GLU A 199 9.32 -21.25 17.35
C GLU A 199 10.77 -21.67 17.65
N GLN A 200 11.39 -22.46 16.76
CA GLN A 200 12.80 -22.84 16.89
C GLN A 200 13.77 -21.66 16.77
N GLN A 201 13.37 -20.60 16.07
CA GLN A 201 14.19 -19.40 15.84
C GLN A 201 13.88 -18.26 16.82
N GLY A 202 13.09 -18.52 17.87
CA GLY A 202 12.77 -17.53 18.89
C GLY A 202 11.58 -16.64 18.53
N ASN A 203 10.56 -17.23 17.90
CA ASN A 203 9.30 -16.58 17.52
C ASN A 203 9.49 -15.40 16.55
N ILE A 204 10.32 -15.62 15.53
CA ILE A 204 10.58 -14.66 14.46
C ILE A 204 10.24 -15.21 13.08
N LEU A 205 9.74 -14.33 12.21
CA LEU A 205 9.54 -14.61 10.78
C LEU A 205 10.15 -13.48 9.94
N SER A 206 10.45 -13.78 8.68
CA SER A 206 10.90 -12.80 7.70
C SER A 206 9.71 -12.26 6.93
N LEU A 207 9.64 -10.93 6.76
CA LEU A 207 8.62 -10.23 5.99
C LEU A 207 9.27 -9.37 4.90
N ARG A 208 8.79 -9.55 3.66
CA ARG A 208 9.09 -8.67 2.51
C ARG A 208 7.81 -7.94 2.14
N LEU A 209 7.86 -6.62 1.99
CA LEU A 209 6.80 -5.78 1.42
C LEU A 209 7.40 -5.00 0.25
N THR A 210 6.85 -5.15 -0.94
CA THR A 210 7.21 -4.38 -2.13
C THR A 210 6.00 -3.58 -2.58
N THR A 211 6.12 -2.26 -2.58
CA THR A 211 5.06 -1.33 -2.97
C THR A 211 5.30 -0.78 -4.35
N TYR A 212 4.24 -0.43 -5.08
CA TYR A 212 4.32 0.36 -6.32
C TYR A 212 2.96 0.92 -6.72
N GLY A 213 2.94 1.83 -7.70
CA GLY A 213 1.70 2.36 -8.27
C GLY A 213 0.88 3.13 -7.24
N TYR A 214 1.56 3.99 -6.47
CA TYR A 214 0.93 4.85 -5.49
C TYR A 214 0.11 5.96 -6.17
N ASP A 215 -1.00 6.37 -5.58
CA ASP A 215 -1.81 7.48 -6.06
C ASP A 215 -1.83 8.62 -5.03
N ASP A 216 -1.19 9.72 -5.40
CA ASP A 216 -1.07 10.98 -4.66
C ASP A 216 -2.05 12.05 -5.18
N ALA A 217 -2.93 11.71 -6.12
CA ALA A 217 -3.90 12.65 -6.68
C ALA A 217 -5.07 12.89 -5.73
N LEU A 218 -5.03 14.02 -5.04
CA LEU A 218 -6.07 14.41 -4.09
C LEU A 218 -7.46 14.46 -4.74
N GLY A 219 -8.42 13.78 -4.12
CA GLY A 219 -9.81 13.72 -4.57
C GLY A 219 -10.16 12.49 -5.41
N GLU A 220 -9.16 11.70 -5.82
CA GLU A 220 -9.37 10.43 -6.50
C GLU A 220 -9.72 9.31 -5.51
N SER A 221 -10.48 8.31 -5.98
CA SER A 221 -10.95 7.20 -5.13
C SER A 221 -9.83 6.29 -4.60
N PHE A 222 -8.65 6.36 -5.22
CA PHE A 222 -7.48 5.55 -4.89
C PHE A 222 -6.38 6.38 -4.20
N PHE A 223 -6.66 7.66 -3.90
CA PHE A 223 -5.78 8.55 -3.16
C PHE A 223 -5.25 7.92 -1.87
N SER A 224 -3.95 8.01 -1.65
CA SER A 224 -3.19 7.40 -0.54
C SER A 224 -3.03 5.88 -0.61
N TYR A 225 -3.44 5.23 -1.70
CA TYR A 225 -3.26 3.79 -1.89
C TYR A 225 -2.25 3.47 -2.99
N GLY A 226 -1.68 2.28 -2.91
CA GLY A 226 -0.94 1.65 -3.98
C GLY A 226 -1.01 0.14 -3.89
N ILE A 227 -0.29 -0.54 -4.77
CA ILE A 227 -0.28 -2.00 -4.85
C ILE A 227 0.83 -2.56 -3.96
N LEU A 228 0.53 -3.64 -3.25
CA LEU A 228 1.45 -4.36 -2.39
C LEU A 228 1.65 -5.79 -2.88
N LEU A 229 2.91 -6.18 -3.01
CA LEU A 229 3.34 -7.58 -3.04
C LEU A 229 4.07 -7.88 -1.74
N GLY A 230 3.79 -9.02 -1.14
CA GLY A 230 4.49 -9.41 0.07
C GLY A 230 4.79 -10.89 0.15
N ALA A 231 5.75 -11.21 1.01
CA ALA A 231 6.13 -12.57 1.32
C ALA A 231 6.42 -12.73 2.81
N ILE A 232 5.95 -13.84 3.38
CA ILE A 232 6.27 -14.26 4.75
C ILE A 232 6.99 -15.59 4.65
N GLY A 233 8.17 -15.68 5.26
CA GLY A 233 8.94 -16.93 5.28
C GLY A 233 9.84 -17.02 6.51
N PRO A 234 10.76 -17.99 6.53
CA PRO A 234 11.64 -18.22 7.67
C PRO A 234 12.56 -17.03 7.93
N ALA A 235 12.83 -16.77 9.19
CA ALA A 235 13.95 -15.94 9.63
C ALA A 235 14.83 -16.77 10.55
N TYR A 236 16.14 -16.65 10.39
CA TYR A 236 17.12 -17.32 11.25
C TYR A 236 17.94 -16.28 12.01
N GLN A 237 18.24 -16.55 13.28
CA GLN A 237 18.93 -15.60 14.16
C GLN A 237 20.35 -15.23 13.67
N THR A 238 20.95 -16.10 12.86
CA THR A 238 22.29 -15.90 12.28
C THR A 238 22.29 -15.01 11.04
N GLU A 239 21.13 -14.59 10.57
CA GLU A 239 21.02 -13.82 9.34
C GLU A 239 20.78 -12.32 9.58
N PRO A 240 21.14 -11.45 8.61
CA PRO A 240 20.76 -10.04 8.67
C PRO A 240 19.25 -9.86 8.76
N GLN A 241 18.80 -8.81 9.44
CA GLN A 241 17.38 -8.50 9.68
C GLN A 241 16.71 -7.73 8.52
N SER A 242 17.49 -6.94 7.78
CA SER A 242 16.98 -5.95 6.81
C SER A 242 17.38 -6.21 5.37
N PHE A 243 18.09 -7.30 5.08
CA PHE A 243 18.49 -7.68 3.72
C PHE A 243 18.78 -9.18 3.58
N ILE A 244 18.85 -9.65 2.34
CA ILE A 244 19.22 -11.03 1.99
C ILE A 244 20.74 -11.15 2.05
N LEU A 245 21.25 -12.19 2.72
CA LEU A 245 22.69 -12.52 2.79
C LEU A 245 23.16 -13.18 1.47
N GLY A 246 22.87 -12.52 0.36
CA GLY A 246 23.11 -13.01 -0.99
C GLY A 246 23.89 -11.99 -1.83
N ARG A 247 23.85 -12.17 -3.14
CA ARG A 247 24.45 -11.25 -4.11
C ARG A 247 23.37 -10.35 -4.71
N ARG A 248 23.72 -9.07 -4.86
CA ARG A 248 22.93 -8.10 -5.62
C ARG A 248 23.35 -8.20 -7.08
N PHE A 249 22.37 -8.39 -7.96
CA PHE A 249 22.52 -8.36 -9.39
C PHE A 249 22.07 -6.99 -9.89
N ILE A 250 22.96 -6.34 -10.62
CA ILE A 250 22.73 -5.04 -11.26
C ILE A 250 22.78 -5.24 -12.77
N PRO A 251 22.00 -4.48 -13.55
CA PRO A 251 22.16 -4.44 -15.00
C PRO A 251 23.61 -4.09 -15.36
N ALA A 252 24.12 -4.69 -16.43
CA ALA A 252 25.46 -4.38 -16.92
C ALA A 252 25.55 -2.89 -17.30
N ASN A 253 26.70 -2.25 -17.08
CA ASN A 253 26.87 -0.80 -17.24
C ASN A 253 26.48 -0.28 -18.64
N ASN A 254 26.61 -1.10 -19.67
CA ASN A 254 26.20 -0.77 -21.04
C ASN A 254 24.68 -0.83 -21.26
N LEU A 255 23.90 -1.24 -20.26
CA LEU A 255 22.45 -1.25 -20.20
C LEU A 255 21.89 -0.21 -19.22
N LEU A 256 22.76 0.54 -18.53
CA LEU A 256 22.36 1.66 -17.68
C LEU A 256 22.28 2.93 -18.54
N PRO A 257 21.21 3.73 -18.45
CA PRO A 257 21.11 4.98 -19.20
C PRO A 257 22.27 5.92 -18.86
N SER A 258 22.78 6.63 -19.88
CA SER A 258 23.85 7.61 -19.69
C SER A 258 23.31 8.86 -19.00
N THR A 259 23.55 9.00 -17.69
CA THR A 259 23.60 10.28 -16.94
C THR A 259 22.36 11.20 -16.93
N ALA A 260 21.32 10.92 -17.70
CA ALA A 260 20.07 11.66 -17.75
C ALA A 260 18.91 10.68 -17.66
N TYR A 261 18.02 10.91 -16.70
CA TYR A 261 16.79 10.15 -16.51
C TYR A 261 15.87 10.39 -17.72
N GLN A 262 15.94 9.57 -18.77
CA GLN A 262 14.96 9.60 -19.85
C GLN A 262 14.07 8.35 -19.82
N PRO A 263 12.72 8.50 -19.88
CA PRO A 263 11.78 7.38 -19.81
C PRO A 263 11.99 6.33 -20.92
N GLU A 264 12.48 6.73 -22.08
CA GLU A 264 12.75 5.86 -23.23
C GLU A 264 13.99 4.95 -23.12
N ASP A 265 14.89 5.18 -22.15
CA ASP A 265 16.22 4.55 -22.15
C ASP A 265 16.29 3.14 -21.53
N TYR A 266 15.20 2.64 -20.94
CA TYR A 266 15.22 1.34 -20.26
C TYR A 266 14.68 0.23 -21.16
N PHE A 267 15.54 -0.32 -22.02
CA PHE A 267 15.37 -1.67 -22.58
C PHE A 267 16.69 -2.47 -22.45
N PRO A 268 16.69 -3.62 -21.76
CA PRO A 268 15.60 -4.24 -21.00
C PRO A 268 15.46 -3.60 -19.60
N ASN A 269 14.26 -3.11 -19.28
CA ASN A 269 13.87 -2.39 -18.05
C ASN A 269 13.85 -3.28 -16.78
N VAL A 270 14.92 -4.03 -16.55
CA VAL A 270 15.06 -4.90 -15.36
C VAL A 270 15.79 -4.11 -14.28
N GLY A 271 15.10 -3.90 -13.16
CA GLY A 271 15.66 -3.33 -11.94
C GLY A 271 16.63 -4.26 -11.23
N TRP A 272 17.23 -3.78 -10.16
CA TRP A 272 18.19 -4.54 -9.38
C TRP A 272 17.48 -5.65 -8.58
N PHE A 273 18.05 -6.85 -8.55
CA PHE A 273 17.51 -7.96 -7.76
C PHE A 273 18.56 -8.60 -6.86
N SER A 274 18.11 -9.35 -5.86
CA SER A 274 18.98 -10.08 -4.94
C SER A 274 18.78 -11.58 -5.14
N ALA A 275 19.87 -12.35 -5.07
CA ALA A 275 19.78 -13.80 -5.12
C ALA A 275 20.72 -14.46 -4.12
N GLN A 276 20.33 -15.62 -3.61
CA GLN A 276 21.09 -16.39 -2.63
C GLN A 276 21.17 -17.85 -3.07
N VAL A 277 22.37 -18.43 -3.00
CA VAL A 277 22.57 -19.86 -3.18
C VAL A 277 22.56 -20.51 -1.80
N VAL A 278 21.73 -21.53 -1.63
CA VAL A 278 21.66 -22.33 -0.40
C VAL A 278 22.04 -23.77 -0.76
N ALA A 279 23.09 -24.28 -0.12
CA ALA A 279 23.51 -25.66 -0.27
C ALA A 279 22.77 -26.53 0.75
N ASN A 280 22.27 -27.68 0.30
CA ASN A 280 21.76 -28.73 1.15
C ASN A 280 22.83 -29.81 1.28
N GLU A 281 23.46 -29.87 2.46
CA GLU A 281 24.57 -30.79 2.73
C GLU A 281 24.14 -32.26 2.76
N GLN A 282 22.88 -32.54 3.07
CA GLN A 282 22.33 -33.89 3.13
C GLN A 282 22.07 -34.43 1.73
N THR A 283 21.46 -33.64 0.85
CA THR A 283 21.14 -34.03 -0.54
C THR A 283 22.27 -33.73 -1.52
N LYS A 284 23.33 -33.02 -1.08
CA LYS A 284 24.42 -32.52 -1.92
C LYS A 284 23.91 -31.70 -3.12
N SER A 285 22.79 -31.01 -2.95
CA SER A 285 22.23 -30.11 -3.96
C SER A 285 22.41 -28.65 -3.56
N SER A 286 22.27 -27.74 -4.53
CA SER A 286 22.25 -26.30 -4.29
C SER A 286 21.04 -25.68 -4.98
N THR A 287 20.37 -24.78 -4.28
CA THR A 287 19.20 -24.05 -4.78
C THR A 287 19.54 -22.58 -4.89
N LEU A 288 19.32 -22.00 -6.07
CA LEU A 288 19.39 -20.55 -6.29
C LEU A 288 18.02 -19.94 -6.05
N TYR A 289 17.92 -19.10 -5.04
CA TYR A 289 16.75 -18.28 -4.77
C TYR A 289 16.94 -16.88 -5.35
N VAL A 290 15.95 -16.38 -6.10
CA VAL A 290 16.01 -15.07 -6.78
C VAL A 290 14.81 -14.24 -6.37
N ASP A 291 15.04 -13.00 -5.92
CA ASP A 291 14.00 -12.03 -5.63
C ASP A 291 13.74 -11.08 -6.80
N LEU A 292 12.70 -11.34 -7.59
CA LEU A 292 12.30 -10.46 -8.68
C LEU A 292 11.19 -9.46 -8.29
N SER A 293 10.81 -9.39 -7.00
CA SER A 293 9.64 -8.61 -6.56
C SER A 293 9.70 -7.15 -6.96
N ASN A 294 10.91 -6.56 -6.99
CA ASN A 294 11.16 -5.18 -7.38
C ASN A 294 12.09 -5.02 -8.60
N ALA A 295 12.15 -6.03 -9.47
CA ALA A 295 13.07 -6.01 -10.61
C ALA A 295 12.37 -6.01 -11.97
N LEU A 296 11.11 -6.43 -12.05
CA LEU A 296 10.40 -6.49 -13.33
C LEU A 296 9.54 -5.24 -13.56
N PRO A 297 9.61 -4.58 -14.72
CA PRO A 297 8.78 -3.42 -14.99
C PRO A 297 7.33 -3.87 -15.11
N LEU A 298 6.41 -3.06 -14.62
CA LEU A 298 4.98 -3.31 -14.76
C LEU A 298 4.38 -2.23 -15.66
N VAL A 299 3.75 -2.66 -16.76
CA VAL A 299 2.85 -1.77 -17.51
C VAL A 299 1.55 -1.73 -16.72
N TYR A 300 1.44 -0.81 -15.78
CA TYR A 300 0.18 -0.50 -15.12
C TYR A 300 -0.56 0.52 -15.98
N GLN A 301 -1.67 0.12 -16.56
CA GLN A 301 -2.69 1.06 -16.99
C GLN A 301 -3.72 1.10 -15.86
N PRO A 302 -3.84 2.20 -15.09
CA PRO A 302 -4.97 2.34 -14.19
C PRO A 302 -6.24 2.15 -15.02
N ALA A 303 -7.16 1.32 -14.54
CA ALA A 303 -8.47 1.19 -15.17
C ALA A 303 -9.11 2.58 -15.19
N GLN A 304 -9.12 3.22 -16.36
CA GLN A 304 -9.82 4.49 -16.54
C GLN A 304 -11.28 4.24 -16.14
N PRO A 305 -11.83 4.95 -15.14
CA PRO A 305 -13.25 4.85 -14.82
C PRO A 305 -14.01 5.12 -16.11
N GLY A 306 -14.81 4.13 -16.53
CA GLY A 306 -15.31 4.03 -17.89
C GLY A 306 -15.80 5.36 -18.44
N ARG A 307 -15.06 5.91 -19.41
CA ARG A 307 -15.65 6.79 -20.42
C ARG A 307 -16.67 5.95 -21.17
N THR A 308 -17.89 5.92 -20.64
CA THR A 308 -19.05 5.60 -21.45
C THR A 308 -19.00 6.56 -22.63
N ALA A 309 -18.72 6.02 -23.81
CA ALA A 309 -18.78 6.77 -25.04
C ALA A 309 -20.15 7.44 -25.07
N ARG A 310 -20.20 8.77 -25.01
CA ARG A 310 -21.43 9.51 -25.32
C ARG A 310 -21.83 9.06 -26.72
N PRO A 311 -23.01 8.45 -26.92
CA PRO A 311 -23.46 8.14 -28.27
C PRO A 311 -23.63 9.48 -28.99
N THR A 312 -22.82 9.71 -30.02
CA THR A 312 -23.02 10.78 -30.98
C THR A 312 -24.24 10.42 -31.83
N GLY A 313 -25.42 10.65 -31.29
CA GLY A 313 -26.68 10.39 -31.96
C GLY A 313 -27.79 11.19 -31.29
N ARG A 314 -28.29 12.22 -32.00
CA ARG A 314 -29.54 12.89 -31.62
C ARG A 314 -30.63 11.85 -31.38
N PRO A 315 -31.34 11.85 -30.24
CA PRO A 315 -32.41 10.90 -30.04
C PRO A 315 -33.59 11.27 -30.95
N ALA A 316 -33.94 10.37 -31.87
CA ALA A 316 -35.19 10.42 -32.58
C ALA A 316 -36.35 10.29 -31.58
N ARG A 317 -37.30 11.23 -31.65
CA ARG A 317 -38.59 11.18 -30.93
C ARG A 317 -39.25 9.81 -31.17
N ARG A 318 -39.28 8.95 -30.14
CA ARG A 318 -40.17 7.79 -30.10
C ARG A 318 -41.21 7.97 -29.00
N LYS A 319 -42.47 7.80 -29.41
CA LYS A 319 -43.68 7.89 -28.59
C LYS A 319 -43.61 6.89 -27.42
N ARG A 320 -43.97 7.35 -26.22
CA ARG A 320 -44.10 6.51 -25.02
C ARG A 320 -45.23 5.48 -25.21
N PRO A 321 -45.01 4.18 -24.93
CA PRO A 321 -46.10 3.28 -24.61
C PRO A 321 -46.50 3.46 -23.14
N MET A 322 -47.82 3.53 -22.94
CA MET A 322 -48.51 3.65 -21.67
C MET A 322 -48.79 2.24 -21.14
N TRP A 323 -48.36 1.91 -19.92
CA TRP A 323 -48.82 0.72 -19.19
C TRP A 323 -49.11 1.08 -17.72
N PRO A 324 -50.08 0.40 -17.08
CA PRO A 324 -50.97 0.98 -16.10
C PRO A 324 -50.44 0.91 -14.66
N ILE A 325 -50.84 1.90 -13.86
CA ILE A 325 -50.60 1.99 -12.42
C ILE A 325 -51.72 1.20 -11.72
N SER A 326 -51.34 0.23 -10.88
CA SER A 326 -52.26 -0.49 -9.99
C SER A 326 -52.53 0.34 -8.71
N PRO A 327 -53.76 0.38 -8.17
CA PRO A 327 -54.17 1.37 -7.18
C PRO A 327 -53.98 0.84 -5.74
N ALA A 328 -52.86 1.19 -5.10
CA ALA A 328 -52.71 1.06 -3.65
C ALA A 328 -51.52 1.89 -3.13
N ALA A 329 -51.67 3.22 -3.06
CA ALA A 329 -50.95 4.12 -2.14
C ALA A 329 -51.30 5.60 -2.42
N ALA A 330 -52.59 5.93 -2.46
CA ALA A 330 -53.07 7.31 -2.56
C ALA A 330 -54.02 7.60 -1.40
N ALA A 331 -53.48 7.72 -0.18
CA ALA A 331 -54.20 8.26 0.97
C ALA A 331 -53.25 8.61 2.12
N ALA A 332 -52.41 9.64 1.98
CA ALA A 332 -51.82 10.37 3.12
C ALA A 332 -51.05 11.63 2.68
N ALA A 333 -51.72 12.57 2.02
CA ALA A 333 -51.23 13.95 1.97
C ALA A 333 -52.38 14.87 1.58
N ILE A 334 -52.74 15.77 2.48
CA ILE A 334 -53.50 17.03 2.34
C ILE A 334 -54.44 17.14 3.54
N LEU A 335 -54.05 17.91 4.56
CA LEU A 335 -54.85 19.03 5.07
C LEU A 335 -54.14 19.79 6.20
N ARG A 336 -54.15 21.13 6.02
CA ARG A 336 -54.09 22.22 7.02
C ARG A 336 -52.73 22.77 7.47
N ARG A 337 -52.34 23.86 6.81
CA ARG A 337 -51.82 25.07 7.50
C ARG A 337 -52.96 25.77 8.24
N PRO A 338 -52.65 26.55 9.30
CA PRO A 338 -52.94 27.98 9.19
C PRO A 338 -51.85 28.93 9.74
N ARG A 339 -51.86 30.10 9.08
CA ARG A 339 -51.47 31.50 9.36
C ARG A 339 -50.63 31.95 10.58
N LYS A 340 -49.82 32.97 10.25
CA LYS A 340 -49.01 33.94 11.01
C LYS A 340 -49.72 34.73 12.14
N ALA A 341 -48.94 35.10 13.16
CA ALA A 341 -48.95 36.37 13.93
C ALA A 341 -47.54 36.54 14.57
N THR A 342 -46.65 37.44 14.13
CA THR A 342 -46.34 38.82 14.59
C THR A 342 -46.01 39.05 16.08
N ALA A 343 -44.84 39.69 16.28
CA ALA A 343 -44.31 40.41 17.47
C ALA A 343 -43.79 39.54 18.64
N SER A 344 -42.71 39.84 19.36
CA SER A 344 -41.97 41.10 19.58
C SER A 344 -40.53 40.82 20.09
N SER A 345 -39.68 41.83 19.98
CA SER A 345 -38.32 41.95 20.51
C SER A 345 -38.26 42.24 22.02
N CYS A 346 -37.31 41.60 22.72
CA CYS A 346 -36.56 42.05 23.91
C CYS A 346 -35.39 41.05 24.05
N GLY A 347 -34.11 41.37 24.26
CA GLY A 347 -33.50 42.57 24.82
C GLY A 347 -32.83 42.23 26.17
N ASN A 348 -31.49 42.22 26.17
CA ASN A 348 -30.54 42.42 27.29
C ASN A 348 -30.02 41.26 28.17
N SER A 349 -28.75 40.92 27.91
CA SER A 349 -27.57 41.02 28.80
C SER A 349 -27.68 40.76 30.31
N ARG A 350 -26.85 39.83 30.79
CA ARG A 350 -25.67 40.13 31.63
C ARG A 350 -24.55 39.14 31.33
#